data_AF-A0A2H3BPF5-F1
#
_entry.id   AF-A0A2H3BPF5-F1
#
_cell.length_a   1.000
_cell.length_b   1.000
_cell.length_c   1.000
_cell.angle_alpha   90.00
_cell.angle_beta   90.00
_cell.angle_gamma   90.00
#
_symmetry.space_group_name_H-M   'P 1'
#
loop_
_entity.id
_entity.type
_entity.pdbx_description
1 polymer ?
#
loop_
_entity_poly.entity_id
_entity_poly.type
_entity_poly.pdbx_seq_one_letter_code
_entity_poly.pdbx_strand_id
1 'polypeptide(L)'
;MASEQSNLDQFYSSREKDFVELHDQVQTSVKLLDSLETFLSTFQKDLSAVSGQISELQDRSKDIDNRLKSRRRIEKPLSSLIADIAIPPSIATIILDTDVGEPWIDIIDDFERRLDTCKARARVKAARDVGEVAEGLRIVAASKTRAFFLALFQPIQKSVTTNMQVIQTSVILKYRPLFAFLQRQAPDVAHEVQRSYVSAARVYYETGFRRYARSLGWVKARSAQKFEPITSSEQKTASIDLERLAYGKIDGPSVTLAYMADDKTYTEPIEALLRSLLLVFMDNATAEYTFVKTFFPVQTSLPPLDLEHTLSPALSPTDNNSYAGSEFGGLRTPVPPSISAQLASLKEEQAATDAIWKQIFDPVLEYVQTFVRSALDPVPSIIPLLTMIRLIEDVAAEIENRACPAAVTFMFGIRMDLWPVFQKVMSENIDGVKKLAEGGGSSYFSRAVVLTESTVANLCNHYIVIFNSFVALTEQSDETMIFSNLLRLRQEIAKIIQRYVNQISDSIAKATAQSSMYETLLQGLSKGNLFAAHPKSQLELAYWSNLEEEARRKIISAQQAKQRR
;
A
#
# COMPACT_ATOMS: atom_id res chain seq x y z
N MET A 1 62.47 120.81 69.97
CA MET A 1 61.52 119.76 69.53
C MET A 1 60.83 120.06 68.20
N ALA A 2 61.01 121.23 67.58
CA ALA A 2 60.51 121.53 66.22
C ALA A 2 61.46 121.11 65.08
N SER A 3 62.66 120.60 65.38
CA SER A 3 63.74 120.35 64.41
C SER A 3 63.94 118.88 64.02
N GLU A 4 63.42 117.91 64.79
CA GLU A 4 63.53 116.47 64.46
C GLU A 4 62.36 115.95 63.59
N GLN A 5 61.14 116.47 63.78
CA GLN A 5 60.00 116.14 62.91
C GLN A 5 60.21 116.66 61.48
N SER A 6 60.84 117.83 61.30
CA SER A 6 61.11 118.40 59.98
C SER A 6 62.09 117.59 59.13
N ASN A 7 63.02 116.84 59.76
CA ASN A 7 64.01 116.03 59.04
C ASN A 7 63.44 114.68 58.59
N LEU A 8 62.54 114.10 59.40
CA LEU A 8 61.81 112.89 59.04
C LEU A 8 60.80 113.17 57.92
N ASP A 9 60.11 114.31 57.99
CA ASP A 9 59.21 114.77 56.92
C ASP A 9 59.96 115.04 55.61
N GLN A 10 61.18 115.58 55.65
CA GLN A 10 62.01 115.75 54.44
C GLN A 10 62.48 114.41 53.84
N PHE A 11 62.82 113.42 54.67
CA PHE A 11 63.23 112.09 54.18
C PHE A 11 62.06 111.33 53.54
N TYR A 12 60.89 111.36 54.17
CA TYR A 12 59.68 110.76 53.59
C TYR A 12 59.19 111.54 52.36
N SER A 13 59.22 112.89 52.38
CA SER A 13 58.79 113.70 51.23
C SER A 13 59.75 113.64 50.03
N SER A 14 61.05 113.39 50.26
CA SER A 14 62.02 113.14 49.18
C SER A 14 61.78 111.82 48.45
N ARG A 15 61.30 110.78 49.15
CA ARG A 15 61.05 109.44 48.58
C ARG A 15 59.57 109.14 48.35
N GLU A 16 58.71 110.11 48.66
CA GLU A 16 57.26 110.09 48.44
C GLU A 16 56.93 109.83 46.97
N LYS A 17 57.67 110.45 46.05
CA LYS A 17 57.50 110.22 44.60
C LYS A 17 57.78 108.77 44.20
N ASP A 18 58.86 108.18 44.71
CA ASP A 18 59.22 106.78 44.40
C ASP A 18 58.22 105.80 45.03
N PHE A 19 57.71 106.09 46.23
CA PHE A 19 56.67 105.28 46.87
C PHE A 19 55.31 105.40 46.17
N VAL A 20 54.96 106.59 45.68
CA VAL A 20 53.74 106.83 44.88
C VAL A 20 53.86 106.16 43.51
N GLU A 21 55.00 106.23 42.86
CA GLU A 21 55.26 105.55 41.59
C GLU A 21 55.23 104.02 41.76
N LEU A 22 55.85 103.48 42.82
CA LEU A 22 55.77 102.06 43.14
C LEU A 22 54.33 101.65 43.48
N HIS A 23 53.57 102.48 44.21
CA HIS A 23 52.17 102.23 44.49
C HIS A 23 51.33 102.22 43.21
N ASP A 24 51.58 103.14 42.27
CA ASP A 24 50.89 103.19 40.98
C ASP A 24 51.26 101.98 40.09
N GLN A 25 52.51 101.54 40.10
CA GLN A 25 52.96 100.31 39.42
C GLN A 25 52.35 99.05 40.04
N VAL A 26 52.31 98.96 41.38
CA VAL A 26 51.65 97.87 42.11
C VAL A 26 50.16 97.89 41.84
N GLN A 27 49.51 99.05 41.84
CA GLN A 27 48.08 99.17 41.58
C GLN A 27 47.74 98.88 40.12
N THR A 28 48.62 99.21 39.18
CA THR A 28 48.49 98.80 37.78
C THR A 28 48.66 97.29 37.63
N SER A 29 49.61 96.69 38.34
CA SER A 29 49.79 95.23 38.36
C SER A 29 48.60 94.50 39.00
N VAL A 30 48.02 95.05 40.07
CA VAL A 30 46.80 94.54 40.71
C VAL A 30 45.60 94.67 39.79
N LYS A 31 45.42 95.81 39.10
CA LYS A 31 44.37 95.96 38.08
C LYS A 31 44.54 94.97 36.92
N LEU A 32 45.78 94.71 36.51
CA LEU A 32 46.06 93.72 35.47
C LEU A 32 45.73 92.30 35.97
N LEU A 33 46.08 91.98 37.23
CA LEU A 33 45.70 90.74 37.90
C LEU A 33 44.18 90.59 38.04
N ASP A 34 43.44 91.63 38.42
CA ASP A 34 41.97 91.64 38.47
C ASP A 34 41.37 91.40 37.08
N SER A 35 41.97 91.98 36.03
CA SER A 35 41.54 91.74 34.64
C SER A 35 41.79 90.30 34.20
N LEU A 36 42.92 89.72 34.64
CA LEU A 36 43.31 88.35 34.35
C LEU A 36 42.44 87.36 35.13
N GLU A 37 42.10 87.67 36.39
CA GLU A 37 41.16 86.92 37.21
C GLU A 37 39.75 86.96 36.60
N THR A 38 39.28 88.12 36.16
CA THR A 38 37.97 88.27 35.51
C THR A 38 37.94 87.51 34.17
N PHE A 39 39.02 87.58 33.38
CA PHE A 39 39.14 86.83 32.13
C PHE A 39 39.17 85.32 32.39
N LEU A 40 39.97 84.84 33.34
CA LEU A 40 40.04 83.43 33.72
C LEU A 40 38.70 82.92 34.29
N SER A 41 38.01 83.72 35.10
CA SER A 41 36.68 83.38 35.65
C SER A 41 35.64 83.28 34.54
N THR A 42 35.67 84.19 33.57
CA THR A 42 34.78 84.14 32.39
C THR A 42 35.12 82.95 31.51
N PHE A 43 36.41 82.72 31.22
CA PHE A 43 36.88 81.57 30.44
C PHE A 43 36.54 80.24 31.11
N GLN A 44 36.67 80.13 32.43
CA GLN A 44 36.28 78.96 33.20
C GLN A 44 34.76 78.71 33.14
N LYS A 45 33.95 79.78 33.25
CA LYS A 45 32.49 79.69 33.10
C LYS A 45 32.11 79.23 31.69
N ASP A 46 32.73 79.79 30.66
CA ASP A 46 32.48 79.41 29.27
C ASP A 46 32.91 77.97 28.97
N LEU A 47 34.08 77.54 29.46
CA LEU A 47 34.54 76.16 29.31
C LEU A 47 33.63 75.17 30.07
N SER A 48 33.15 75.55 31.25
CA SER A 48 32.17 74.74 32.00
C SER A 48 30.84 74.66 31.26
N ALA A 49 30.37 75.76 30.67
CA ALA A 49 29.14 75.79 29.88
C ALA A 49 29.27 74.95 28.59
N VAL A 50 30.37 75.10 27.85
CA VAL A 50 30.66 74.31 26.64
C VAL A 50 30.85 72.83 26.98
N SER A 51 31.57 72.50 28.06
CA SER A 51 31.70 71.11 28.53
C SER A 51 30.35 70.53 28.93
N GLY A 52 29.47 71.33 29.54
CA GLY A 52 28.09 70.93 29.84
C GLY A 52 27.28 70.64 28.57
N GLN A 53 27.35 71.53 27.57
CA GLN A 53 26.69 71.33 26.27
C GLN A 53 27.24 70.12 25.50
N ILE A 54 28.56 69.92 25.52
CA ILE A 54 29.20 68.75 24.90
C ILE A 54 28.77 67.46 25.61
N SER A 55 28.71 67.46 26.95
CA SER A 55 28.20 66.32 27.71
C SER A 55 26.74 66.03 27.36
N GLU A 56 25.88 67.07 27.30
CA GLU A 56 24.48 66.91 26.93
C GLU A 56 24.33 66.37 25.49
N LEU A 57 25.15 66.87 24.55
CA LEU A 57 25.15 66.38 23.17
C LEU A 57 25.62 64.92 23.09
N GLN A 58 26.64 64.55 23.85
CA GLN A 58 27.12 63.18 23.95
C GLN A 58 26.06 62.25 24.55
N ASP A 59 25.36 62.69 25.60
CA ASP A 59 24.28 61.92 26.22
C ASP A 59 23.10 61.76 25.27
N ARG A 60 22.72 62.82 24.52
CA ARG A 60 21.73 62.74 23.44
C ARG A 60 22.17 61.79 22.33
N SER A 61 23.44 61.84 21.92
CA SER A 61 23.98 60.95 20.89
C SER A 61 23.95 59.49 21.35
N LYS A 62 24.28 59.20 22.62
CA LYS A 62 24.18 57.86 23.20
C LYS A 62 22.75 57.38 23.29
N ASP A 63 21.81 58.25 23.68
CA ASP A 63 20.37 57.90 23.70
C ASP A 63 19.87 57.56 22.29
N ILE A 64 20.22 58.36 21.28
CA ILE A 64 19.85 58.09 19.88
C ILE A 64 20.47 56.77 19.39
N ASP A 65 21.74 56.52 19.68
CA ASP A 65 22.41 55.27 19.31
C ASP A 65 21.76 54.04 19.97
N ASN A 66 21.39 54.15 21.26
CA ASN A 66 20.67 53.10 21.97
C ASN A 66 19.28 52.84 21.37
N ARG A 67 18.53 53.90 21.00
CA ARG A 67 17.24 53.79 20.31
C ARG A 67 17.39 53.17 18.92
N LEU A 68 18.46 53.47 18.20
CA LEU A 68 18.73 52.88 16.89
C LEU A 68 19.04 51.38 17.04
N LYS A 69 19.90 51.02 17.99
CA LYS A 69 20.24 49.62 18.29
C LYS A 69 19.00 48.81 18.69
N SER A 70 18.12 49.36 19.53
CA SER A 70 16.89 48.68 19.93
C SER A 70 15.92 48.48 18.74
N ARG A 71 15.75 49.51 17.89
CA ARG A 71 14.93 49.41 16.68
C ARG A 71 15.47 48.38 15.68
N ARG A 72 16.78 48.38 15.41
CA ARG A 72 17.42 47.43 14.48
C ARG A 72 17.30 45.97 14.97
N ARG A 73 17.27 45.74 16.29
CA ARG A 73 17.03 44.40 16.86
C ARG A 73 15.60 43.91 16.63
N ILE A 74 14.62 44.82 16.64
CA ILE A 74 13.19 44.49 16.47
C ILE A 74 12.79 44.41 14.99
N GLU A 75 13.46 45.16 14.12
CA GLU A 75 13.19 45.24 12.68
C GLU A 75 13.20 43.87 11.99
N LYS A 76 14.24 43.04 12.24
CA LYS A 76 14.35 41.71 11.59
C LYS A 76 13.22 40.76 12.00
N PRO A 77 12.94 40.51 13.30
CA PRO A 77 11.80 39.69 13.72
C PRO A 77 10.45 40.22 13.22
N LEU A 78 10.24 41.54 13.22
CA LEU A 78 8.99 42.15 12.76
C LEU A 78 8.81 41.98 11.25
N SER A 79 9.89 42.18 10.47
CA SER A 79 9.88 41.95 9.03
C SER A 79 9.56 40.49 8.69
N SER A 80 10.16 39.54 9.41
CA SER A 80 9.85 38.12 9.25
C SER A 80 8.39 37.82 9.61
N LEU A 81 7.90 38.34 10.74
CA LEU A 81 6.51 38.17 11.17
C LEU A 81 5.51 38.69 10.14
N ILE A 82 5.78 39.86 9.54
CA ILE A 82 4.93 40.44 8.50
C ILE A 82 5.00 39.59 7.22
N ALA A 83 6.19 39.12 6.82
CA ALA A 83 6.35 38.27 5.65
C ALA A 83 5.60 36.93 5.79
N ASP A 84 5.52 36.37 7.00
CA ASP A 84 4.80 35.12 7.27
C ASP A 84 3.27 35.28 7.30
N ILE A 85 2.77 36.44 7.77
CA ILE A 85 1.32 36.70 7.93
C ILE A 85 0.72 37.34 6.67
N ALA A 86 1.51 38.13 5.93
CA ALA A 86 1.02 38.76 4.71
C ALA A 86 0.71 37.70 3.65
N ILE A 87 -0.44 37.83 3.02
CA ILE A 87 -0.82 37.06 1.84
C ILE A 87 -0.45 37.90 0.62
N PRO A 88 0.54 37.48 -0.20
CA PRO A 88 0.89 38.17 -1.43
C PRO A 88 -0.33 38.31 -2.37
N PRO A 89 -0.52 39.47 -3.03
CA PRO A 89 -1.63 39.66 -3.95
C PRO A 89 -1.58 38.70 -5.15
N SER A 90 -0.39 38.21 -5.50
CA SER A 90 -0.22 37.17 -6.52
C SER A 90 -0.95 35.87 -6.17
N ILE A 91 -0.87 35.40 -4.93
CA ILE A 91 -1.57 34.19 -4.46
C ILE A 91 -3.08 34.40 -4.55
N ALA A 92 -3.57 35.56 -4.06
CA ALA A 92 -4.98 35.88 -4.10
C ALA A 92 -5.52 35.95 -5.54
N THR A 93 -4.78 36.62 -6.44
CA THR A 93 -5.15 36.75 -7.86
C THR A 93 -5.23 35.39 -8.54
N ILE A 94 -4.28 34.48 -8.27
CA ILE A 94 -4.30 33.16 -8.88
C ILE A 94 -5.48 32.33 -8.35
N ILE A 95 -5.74 32.35 -7.04
CA ILE A 95 -6.89 31.65 -6.45
C ILE A 95 -8.22 32.18 -7.00
N LEU A 96 -8.35 33.49 -7.20
CA LEU A 96 -9.60 34.13 -7.63
C LEU A 96 -9.83 34.05 -9.14
N ASP A 97 -8.82 34.33 -9.95
CA ASP A 97 -8.99 34.59 -11.39
C ASP A 97 -8.64 33.40 -12.29
N THR A 98 -7.93 32.38 -11.77
CA THR A 98 -7.54 31.21 -12.57
C THR A 98 -8.33 29.95 -12.24
N ASP A 99 -8.34 29.00 -13.18
CA ASP A 99 -8.85 27.64 -12.97
C ASP A 99 -7.79 26.75 -12.32
N VAL A 100 -8.26 25.72 -11.60
CA VAL A 100 -7.37 24.79 -10.89
C VAL A 100 -6.57 23.96 -11.89
N GLY A 101 -5.25 23.97 -11.72
CA GLY A 101 -4.30 23.24 -12.57
C GLY A 101 -3.00 22.94 -11.82
N GLU A 102 -1.94 22.60 -12.56
CA GLU A 102 -0.62 22.34 -11.96
C GLU A 102 -0.03 23.50 -11.15
N PRO A 103 -0.11 24.78 -11.56
CA PRO A 103 0.45 25.87 -10.76
C PRO A 103 -0.22 26.04 -9.40
N TRP A 104 -1.43 25.51 -9.21
CA TRP A 104 -2.11 25.57 -7.92
C TRP A 104 -1.43 24.71 -6.85
N ILE A 105 -0.63 23.71 -7.21
CA ILE A 105 -0.01 22.79 -6.25
C ILE A 105 0.91 23.57 -5.31
N ASP A 106 1.86 24.32 -5.86
CA ASP A 106 2.84 25.10 -5.08
C ASP A 106 2.18 26.30 -4.37
N ILE A 107 1.22 26.94 -5.05
CA ILE A 107 0.53 28.12 -4.53
C ILE A 107 -0.34 27.77 -3.32
N ILE A 108 -1.02 26.62 -3.36
CA ILE A 108 -1.84 26.15 -2.24
C ILE A 108 -0.96 25.72 -1.07
N ASP A 109 0.23 25.14 -1.30
CA ASP A 109 1.18 24.84 -0.22
C ASP A 109 1.66 26.12 0.49
N ASP A 110 2.09 27.15 -0.25
CA ASP A 110 2.50 28.44 0.36
C ASP A 110 1.32 29.14 1.04
N PHE A 111 0.14 29.12 0.42
CA PHE A 111 -1.07 29.68 1.01
C PHE A 111 -1.45 28.98 2.33
N GLU A 112 -1.35 27.65 2.38
CA GLU A 112 -1.70 26.86 3.57
C GLU A 112 -0.74 27.13 4.73
N ARG A 113 0.57 27.24 4.47
CA ARG A 113 1.57 27.62 5.49
C ARG A 113 1.28 28.99 6.10
N ARG A 114 0.90 29.95 5.27
CA ARG A 114 0.50 31.30 5.71
C ARG A 114 -0.79 31.25 6.52
N LEU A 115 -1.77 30.46 6.10
CA LEU A 115 -3.05 30.26 6.79
C LEU A 115 -2.83 29.68 8.20
N ASP A 116 -2.01 28.64 8.33
CA ASP A 116 -1.67 28.04 9.62
C ASP A 116 -0.93 29.02 10.52
N THR A 117 -0.02 29.83 9.95
CA THR A 117 0.70 30.87 10.69
C THR A 117 -0.25 31.97 11.18
N CYS A 118 -1.22 32.38 10.37
CA CYS A 118 -2.26 33.35 10.76
C CYS A 118 -3.11 32.82 11.90
N LYS A 119 -3.53 31.54 11.83
CA LYS A 119 -4.29 30.85 12.89
C LYS A 119 -3.48 30.75 14.19
N ALA A 120 -2.23 30.33 14.12
CA ALA A 120 -1.34 30.23 15.28
C ALA A 120 -1.09 31.59 15.95
N ARG A 121 -1.04 32.68 15.16
CA ARG A 121 -0.75 34.04 15.62
C ARG A 121 -2.00 34.92 15.75
N ALA A 122 -3.19 34.35 15.96
CA ALA A 122 -4.48 35.08 16.05
C ALA A 122 -4.58 36.17 17.14
N ARG A 123 -3.61 36.25 18.07
CA ARG A 123 -3.50 37.35 19.05
C ARG A 123 -2.92 38.63 18.46
N VAL A 124 -2.19 38.54 17.33
CA VAL A 124 -1.59 39.68 16.65
C VAL A 124 -2.66 40.41 15.84
N LYS A 125 -2.71 41.75 15.94
CA LYS A 125 -3.70 42.56 15.21
C LYS A 125 -3.64 42.32 13.70
N ALA A 126 -2.43 42.31 13.11
CA ALA A 126 -2.24 42.04 11.68
C ALA A 126 -2.80 40.67 11.23
N ALA A 127 -2.69 39.63 12.06
CA ALA A 127 -3.27 38.31 11.77
C ALA A 127 -4.81 38.34 11.79
N ARG A 128 -5.42 39.19 12.65
CA ARG A 128 -6.87 39.37 12.67
C ARG A 128 -7.36 40.18 11.47
N ASP A 129 -6.65 41.24 11.13
CA ASP A 129 -6.99 42.11 9.98
C ASP A 129 -6.95 41.33 8.66
N VAL A 130 -6.02 40.38 8.51
CA VAL A 130 -5.91 39.48 7.33
C VAL A 130 -6.84 38.26 7.45
N GLY A 131 -7.33 37.93 8.64
CA GLY A 131 -8.05 36.69 8.93
C GLY A 131 -9.32 36.50 8.09
N GLU A 132 -10.15 37.53 7.95
CA GLU A 132 -11.38 37.45 7.14
C GLU A 132 -11.07 37.20 5.66
N VAL A 133 -10.04 37.87 5.12
CA VAL A 133 -9.59 37.70 3.73
C VAL A 133 -9.00 36.31 3.53
N ALA A 134 -8.18 35.82 4.47
CA ALA A 134 -7.59 34.50 4.44
C ALA A 134 -8.67 33.41 4.45
N GLU A 135 -9.70 33.55 5.28
CA GLU A 135 -10.81 32.62 5.33
C GLU A 135 -11.69 32.68 4.07
N GLY A 136 -11.91 33.87 3.51
CA GLY A 136 -12.56 34.02 2.21
C GLY A 136 -11.81 33.29 1.08
N LEU A 137 -10.49 33.48 1.01
CA LEU A 137 -9.63 32.77 0.05
C LEU A 137 -9.63 31.26 0.27
N ARG A 138 -9.62 30.79 1.53
CA ARG A 138 -9.73 29.36 1.86
C ARG A 138 -11.04 28.77 1.32
N ILE A 139 -12.17 29.45 1.51
CA ILE A 139 -13.48 29.00 1.02
C ILE A 139 -13.50 28.92 -0.51
N VAL A 140 -12.98 29.94 -1.20
CA VAL A 140 -12.91 29.95 -2.67
C VAL A 140 -12.00 28.83 -3.18
N ALA A 141 -10.80 28.68 -2.61
CA ALA A 141 -9.86 27.63 -2.97
C ALA A 141 -10.48 26.24 -2.76
N ALA A 142 -11.12 26.00 -1.61
CA ALA A 142 -11.79 24.73 -1.35
C ALA A 142 -12.93 24.44 -2.34
N SER A 143 -13.73 25.47 -2.67
CA SER A 143 -14.86 25.33 -3.61
C SER A 143 -14.39 25.03 -5.04
N LYS A 144 -13.34 25.71 -5.51
CA LYS A 144 -12.74 25.47 -6.83
C LYS A 144 -12.07 24.09 -6.92
N THR A 145 -11.28 23.72 -5.92
CA THR A 145 -10.63 22.40 -5.86
C THR A 145 -11.66 21.26 -5.81
N ARG A 146 -12.78 21.45 -5.09
CA ARG A 146 -13.92 20.52 -5.12
C ARG A 146 -14.46 20.36 -6.54
N ALA A 147 -14.82 21.46 -7.20
CA ALA A 147 -15.37 21.42 -8.56
C ALA A 147 -14.41 20.75 -9.55
N PHE A 148 -13.11 21.01 -9.41
CA PHE A 148 -12.05 20.39 -10.18
C PHE A 148 -12.02 18.85 -10.03
N PHE A 149 -11.98 18.33 -8.81
CA PHE A 149 -11.99 16.87 -8.59
C PHE A 149 -13.30 16.22 -9.09
N LEU A 150 -14.45 16.86 -8.87
CA LEU A 150 -15.72 16.35 -9.39
C LEU A 150 -15.73 16.27 -10.93
N ALA A 151 -15.13 17.24 -11.60
CA ALA A 151 -14.95 17.20 -13.05
C ALA A 151 -14.02 16.06 -13.49
N LEU A 152 -12.93 15.82 -12.75
CA LEU A 152 -12.01 14.69 -13.02
C LEU A 152 -12.67 13.32 -12.87
N PHE A 153 -13.65 13.17 -11.97
CA PHE A 153 -14.36 11.90 -11.77
C PHE A 153 -15.51 11.67 -12.75
N GLN A 154 -15.97 12.72 -13.45
CA GLN A 154 -17.10 12.64 -14.37
C GLN A 154 -16.89 11.61 -15.52
N PRO A 155 -15.72 11.49 -16.16
CA PRO A 155 -15.48 10.50 -17.21
C PRO A 155 -15.60 9.06 -16.72
N ILE A 156 -15.14 8.80 -15.48
CA ILE A 156 -15.21 7.47 -14.84
C ILE A 156 -16.67 7.03 -14.67
N GLN A 157 -17.56 7.97 -14.30
CA GLN A 157 -18.99 7.68 -14.14
C GLN A 157 -19.69 7.41 -15.47
N LYS A 158 -19.33 8.16 -16.52
CA LYS A 158 -20.07 8.15 -17.80
C LYS A 158 -19.69 6.99 -18.71
N SER A 159 -18.43 6.54 -18.68
CA SER A 159 -17.98 5.48 -19.56
C SER A 159 -17.11 4.44 -18.86
N VAL A 160 -17.51 3.18 -19.04
CA VAL A 160 -16.81 1.98 -18.57
C VAL A 160 -15.65 1.61 -19.52
N THR A 161 -15.54 2.25 -20.68
CA THR A 161 -14.40 2.05 -21.61
C THR A 161 -13.20 2.93 -21.25
N THR A 162 -13.37 3.81 -20.27
CA THR A 162 -12.30 4.68 -19.78
C THR A 162 -11.26 3.83 -19.06
N ASN A 163 -9.97 4.01 -19.39
CA ASN A 163 -8.92 3.32 -18.64
C ASN A 163 -8.76 3.96 -17.25
N MET A 164 -9.39 3.34 -16.25
CA MET A 164 -9.36 3.80 -14.86
C MET A 164 -7.93 3.99 -14.32
N GLN A 165 -7.04 3.03 -14.56
CA GLN A 165 -5.66 3.07 -14.06
C GLN A 165 -4.89 4.28 -14.61
N VAL A 166 -5.06 4.59 -15.91
CA VAL A 166 -4.42 5.76 -16.52
C VAL A 166 -4.93 7.06 -15.91
N ILE A 167 -6.25 7.18 -15.67
CA ILE A 167 -6.79 8.38 -15.01
C ILE A 167 -6.28 8.50 -13.58
N GLN A 168 -6.29 7.41 -12.82
CA GLN A 168 -5.80 7.37 -11.45
C GLN A 168 -4.33 7.78 -11.35
N THR A 169 -3.45 7.10 -12.09
CA THR A 169 -1.99 7.27 -11.98
C THR A 169 -1.49 8.54 -12.67
N SER A 170 -1.98 8.86 -13.88
CA SER A 170 -1.42 9.96 -14.67
C SER A 170 -2.16 11.29 -14.48
N VAL A 171 -3.44 11.27 -14.08
CA VAL A 171 -4.26 12.49 -14.00
C VAL A 171 -4.58 12.88 -12.56
N ILE A 172 -5.10 11.95 -11.74
CA ILE A 172 -5.58 12.28 -10.38
C ILE A 172 -4.41 12.38 -9.40
N LEU A 173 -3.46 11.43 -9.45
CA LEU A 173 -2.41 11.30 -8.45
C LEU A 173 -1.53 12.56 -8.30
N LYS A 174 -1.25 13.25 -9.42
CA LYS A 174 -0.46 14.49 -9.42
C LYS A 174 -1.10 15.62 -8.59
N TYR A 175 -2.42 15.61 -8.42
CA TYR A 175 -3.15 16.61 -7.64
C TYR A 175 -3.39 16.18 -6.18
N ARG A 176 -2.75 15.10 -5.71
CA ARG A 176 -2.83 14.68 -4.31
C ARG A 176 -2.58 15.81 -3.29
N PRO A 177 -1.60 16.72 -3.47
CA PRO A 177 -1.39 17.83 -2.52
C PRO A 177 -2.63 18.74 -2.37
N LEU A 178 -3.41 18.94 -3.44
CA LEU A 178 -4.63 19.73 -3.38
C LEU A 178 -5.73 19.03 -2.58
N PHE A 179 -5.82 17.70 -2.66
CA PHE A 179 -6.73 16.92 -1.82
C PHE A 179 -6.30 16.95 -0.35
N ALA A 180 -5.01 16.87 -0.08
CA ALA A 180 -4.46 17.00 1.27
C ALA A 180 -4.78 18.36 1.91
N PHE A 181 -4.69 19.45 1.14
CA PHE A 181 -5.15 20.77 1.57
C PHE A 181 -6.64 20.75 1.98
N LEU A 182 -7.51 20.08 1.19
CA LEU A 182 -8.91 19.93 1.56
C LEU A 182 -9.08 19.15 2.86
N GLN A 183 -8.33 18.06 3.07
CA GLN A 183 -8.42 17.27 4.31
C GLN A 183 -8.10 18.12 5.55
N ARG A 184 -7.08 18.99 5.47
CA ARG A 184 -6.62 19.81 6.60
C ARG A 184 -7.49 21.05 6.81
N GLN A 185 -7.87 21.75 5.74
CA GLN A 185 -8.50 23.08 5.82
C GLN A 185 -10.02 23.05 5.58
N ALA A 186 -10.57 21.99 5.00
CA ALA A 186 -11.99 21.86 4.67
C ALA A 186 -12.47 20.39 4.68
N PRO A 187 -12.48 19.72 5.85
CA PRO A 187 -12.71 18.27 5.94
C PRO A 187 -14.06 17.83 5.35
N ASP A 188 -15.13 18.61 5.51
CA ASP A 188 -16.44 18.31 4.93
C ASP A 188 -16.40 18.22 3.39
N VAL A 189 -15.64 19.13 2.78
CA VAL A 189 -15.42 19.19 1.33
C VAL A 189 -14.57 17.99 0.88
N ALA A 190 -13.53 17.65 1.63
CA ALA A 190 -12.70 16.47 1.36
C ALA A 190 -13.53 15.18 1.40
N HIS A 191 -14.39 15.02 2.42
CA HIS A 191 -15.30 13.88 2.54
C HIS A 191 -16.31 13.80 1.39
N GLU A 192 -16.75 14.94 0.86
CA GLU A 192 -17.61 14.96 -0.33
C GLU A 192 -16.86 14.52 -1.59
N VAL A 193 -15.66 15.03 -1.82
CA VAL A 193 -14.79 14.60 -2.94
C VAL A 193 -14.51 13.11 -2.88
N GLN A 194 -14.13 12.59 -1.69
CA GLN A 194 -13.91 11.17 -1.47
C GLN A 194 -15.17 10.33 -1.75
N ARG A 195 -16.34 10.74 -1.23
CA ARG A 195 -17.61 10.04 -1.51
C ARG A 195 -17.95 10.04 -2.99
N SER A 196 -17.73 11.15 -3.69
CA SER A 196 -17.97 11.23 -5.13
C SER A 196 -17.03 10.30 -5.92
N TYR A 197 -15.76 10.21 -5.53
CA TYR A 197 -14.81 9.26 -6.11
C TYR A 197 -15.27 7.81 -5.87
N VAL A 198 -15.57 7.45 -4.62
CA VAL A 198 -16.04 6.11 -4.24
C VAL A 198 -17.28 5.72 -5.04
N SER A 199 -18.24 6.64 -5.16
CA SER A 199 -19.44 6.41 -5.97
C SER A 199 -19.11 6.21 -7.46
N ALA A 200 -18.18 6.99 -8.02
CA ALA A 200 -17.74 6.84 -9.40
C ALA A 200 -17.05 5.50 -9.66
N ALA A 201 -16.05 5.17 -8.83
CA ALA A 201 -15.30 3.93 -8.92
C ALA A 201 -16.21 2.70 -8.73
N ARG A 202 -17.12 2.75 -7.76
CA ARG A 202 -18.11 1.69 -7.53
C ARG A 202 -18.95 1.42 -8.78
N VAL A 203 -19.53 2.47 -9.39
CA VAL A 203 -20.37 2.32 -10.59
C VAL A 203 -19.56 1.78 -11.77
N TYR A 204 -18.31 2.24 -11.93
CA TYR A 204 -17.39 1.78 -12.96
C TYR A 204 -17.12 0.28 -12.83
N TYR A 205 -16.62 -0.16 -11.66
CA TYR A 205 -16.26 -1.56 -11.44
C TYR A 205 -17.48 -2.47 -11.44
N GLU A 206 -18.57 -2.08 -10.77
CA GLU A 206 -19.82 -2.85 -10.76
C GLU A 206 -20.33 -3.07 -12.19
N THR A 207 -20.35 -2.03 -13.01
CA THR A 207 -20.85 -2.15 -14.39
C THR A 207 -19.93 -3.01 -15.25
N GLY A 208 -18.60 -2.86 -15.11
CA GLY A 208 -17.60 -3.68 -15.79
C GLY A 208 -17.72 -5.16 -15.44
N PHE A 209 -17.65 -5.50 -14.16
CA PHE A 209 -17.73 -6.89 -13.69
C PHE A 209 -19.08 -7.53 -13.97
N ARG A 210 -20.19 -6.80 -13.82
CA ARG A 210 -21.52 -7.32 -14.19
C ARG A 210 -21.61 -7.69 -15.68
N ARG A 211 -21.07 -6.85 -16.57
CA ARG A 211 -21.04 -7.14 -18.02
C ARG A 211 -20.11 -8.31 -18.33
N TYR A 212 -18.94 -8.34 -17.72
CA TYR A 212 -17.94 -9.36 -17.94
C TYR A 212 -18.40 -10.74 -17.42
N ALA A 213 -18.87 -10.82 -16.17
CA ALA A 213 -19.41 -12.05 -15.60
C ALA A 213 -20.60 -12.60 -16.40
N ARG A 214 -21.46 -11.72 -16.95
CA ARG A 214 -22.53 -12.14 -17.86
C ARG A 214 -21.99 -12.74 -19.16
N SER A 215 -20.97 -12.13 -19.75
CA SER A 215 -20.34 -12.61 -20.99
C SER A 215 -19.70 -13.98 -20.78
N LEU A 216 -18.96 -14.16 -19.67
CA LEU A 216 -18.44 -15.46 -19.26
C LEU A 216 -19.56 -16.48 -18.99
N GLY A 217 -20.69 -16.04 -18.42
CA GLY A 217 -21.87 -16.87 -18.23
C GLY A 217 -22.47 -17.40 -19.54
N TRP A 218 -22.43 -16.61 -20.62
CA TRP A 218 -22.86 -17.08 -21.95
C TRP A 218 -21.92 -18.13 -22.52
N VAL A 219 -20.61 -17.97 -22.36
CA VAL A 219 -19.63 -18.99 -22.79
C VAL A 219 -19.82 -20.27 -21.96
N LYS A 220 -19.97 -20.15 -20.64
CA LYS A 220 -20.26 -21.27 -19.75
C LYS A 220 -21.48 -22.08 -20.18
N ALA A 221 -22.58 -21.40 -20.56
CA ALA A 221 -23.81 -22.07 -20.98
C ALA A 221 -23.64 -22.95 -22.22
N ARG A 222 -22.60 -22.72 -23.04
CA ARG A 222 -22.28 -23.51 -24.24
C ARG A 222 -21.43 -24.73 -23.93
N SER A 223 -20.59 -24.65 -22.90
CA SER A 223 -19.57 -25.66 -22.55
C SER A 223 -19.92 -26.55 -21.36
N ALA A 224 -21.20 -26.67 -20.97
CA ALA A 224 -21.59 -27.33 -19.72
C ALA A 224 -21.17 -28.82 -19.65
N GLN A 225 -19.94 -29.07 -19.18
CA GLN A 225 -19.42 -30.40 -18.83
C GLN A 225 -20.17 -30.84 -17.58
N LYS A 226 -21.03 -31.85 -17.70
CA LYS A 226 -21.72 -32.44 -16.55
C LYS A 226 -20.76 -33.34 -15.77
N PHE A 227 -20.90 -33.39 -14.45
CA PHE A 227 -20.24 -34.41 -13.63
C PHE A 227 -20.67 -35.80 -14.08
N GLU A 228 -19.72 -36.57 -14.59
CA GLU A 228 -19.89 -37.99 -14.82
C GLU A 228 -19.02 -38.75 -13.82
N PRO A 229 -19.62 -39.61 -12.97
CA PRO A 229 -18.85 -40.40 -12.01
C PRO A 229 -17.90 -41.33 -12.76
N ILE A 230 -16.77 -41.68 -12.15
CA ILE A 230 -15.70 -42.53 -12.74
C ILE A 230 -16.24 -43.90 -13.24
N THR A 231 -17.43 -44.30 -12.78
CA THR A 231 -18.12 -45.55 -13.11
C THR A 231 -18.98 -45.51 -14.37
N SER A 232 -19.16 -44.33 -14.98
CA SER A 232 -19.94 -44.17 -16.22
C SER A 232 -19.21 -44.79 -17.41
N SER A 233 -19.95 -45.56 -18.20
CA SER A 233 -19.40 -46.56 -19.13
C SER A 233 -19.04 -45.99 -20.50
N GLU A 234 -19.33 -44.72 -20.75
CA GLU A 234 -19.18 -44.09 -22.06
C GLU A 234 -18.12 -42.97 -21.99
N GLN A 235 -16.93 -43.25 -22.53
CA GLN A 235 -16.21 -42.42 -23.51
C GLN A 235 -14.68 -42.60 -23.47
N LYS A 236 -14.11 -42.38 -24.66
CA LYS A 236 -12.70 -42.24 -25.10
C LYS A 236 -11.64 -42.32 -24.00
N THR A 237 -10.60 -43.14 -24.25
CA THR A 237 -9.30 -43.16 -23.56
C THR A 237 -8.99 -41.84 -22.85
N ALA A 238 -9.21 -41.79 -21.54
CA ALA A 238 -8.94 -40.60 -20.73
C ALA A 238 -7.44 -40.31 -20.83
N SER A 239 -7.08 -39.21 -21.48
CA SER A 239 -5.71 -38.70 -21.57
C SER A 239 -5.55 -37.47 -20.69
N ILE A 240 -4.36 -37.27 -20.13
CA ILE A 240 -4.03 -36.07 -19.37
C ILE A 240 -4.00 -34.89 -20.33
N ASP A 241 -4.81 -33.88 -20.07
CA ASP A 241 -4.80 -32.62 -20.80
C ASP A 241 -3.97 -31.60 -20.02
N LEU A 242 -2.67 -31.52 -20.34
CA LEU A 242 -1.75 -30.59 -19.66
C LEU A 242 -2.11 -29.12 -19.91
N GLU A 243 -2.76 -28.81 -21.04
CA GLU A 243 -3.18 -27.43 -21.36
C GLU A 243 -4.30 -26.98 -20.41
N ARG A 244 -5.23 -27.88 -20.06
CA ARG A 244 -6.26 -27.57 -19.04
C ARG A 244 -5.68 -27.42 -17.63
N LEU A 245 -4.68 -28.21 -17.26
CA LEU A 245 -4.04 -28.09 -15.94
C LEU A 245 -3.29 -26.75 -15.80
N ALA A 246 -2.81 -26.17 -16.89
CA ALA A 246 -2.14 -24.86 -16.89
C ALA A 246 -3.06 -23.72 -16.43
N TYR A 247 -4.39 -23.86 -16.52
CA TYR A 247 -5.32 -22.86 -15.97
C TYR A 247 -5.22 -22.71 -14.44
N GLY A 248 -4.63 -23.69 -13.75
CA GLY A 248 -4.39 -23.67 -12.31
C GLY A 248 -3.28 -22.73 -11.84
N LYS A 249 -2.42 -22.23 -12.74
CA LYS A 249 -1.26 -21.37 -12.38
C LYS A 249 -1.40 -19.98 -12.94
N ILE A 250 -0.96 -18.93 -12.24
CA ILE A 250 -1.02 -17.55 -12.77
C ILE A 250 -0.31 -17.37 -14.11
N ASP A 251 0.82 -18.06 -14.36
CA ASP A 251 1.55 -18.02 -15.64
C ASP A 251 0.95 -18.90 -16.77
N GLY A 252 -0.29 -19.35 -16.60
CA GLY A 252 -1.03 -20.14 -17.59
C GLY A 252 -1.62 -19.33 -18.76
N PRO A 253 -2.55 -19.94 -19.51
CA PRO A 253 -3.15 -19.33 -20.69
C PRO A 253 -3.83 -17.97 -20.41
N SER A 254 -3.96 -17.15 -21.45
CA SER A 254 -4.51 -15.79 -21.36
C SER A 254 -5.98 -15.75 -20.95
N VAL A 255 -6.40 -14.60 -20.43
CA VAL A 255 -7.78 -14.29 -20.05
C VAL A 255 -8.70 -14.27 -21.27
N THR A 256 -9.90 -14.85 -21.14
CA THR A 256 -10.97 -14.74 -22.13
C THR A 256 -11.55 -13.34 -22.16
N LEU A 257 -11.48 -12.72 -23.34
CA LEU A 257 -11.94 -11.35 -23.54
C LEU A 257 -13.46 -11.32 -23.75
N ALA A 258 -14.11 -10.26 -23.27
CA ALA A 258 -15.58 -10.16 -23.29
C ALA A 258 -16.18 -10.32 -24.70
N TYR A 259 -15.53 -9.77 -25.75
CA TYR A 259 -16.02 -9.87 -27.13
C TYR A 259 -15.96 -11.30 -27.69
N MET A 260 -15.13 -12.19 -27.12
CA MET A 260 -15.07 -13.59 -27.55
C MET A 260 -16.38 -14.32 -27.25
N ALA A 261 -17.17 -13.81 -26.27
CA ALA A 261 -18.50 -14.32 -26.02
C ALA A 261 -19.49 -14.05 -27.17
N ASP A 262 -19.22 -13.08 -28.05
CA ASP A 262 -20.10 -12.79 -29.19
C ASP A 262 -19.99 -13.86 -30.29
N ASP A 263 -18.83 -14.51 -30.40
CA ASP A 263 -18.64 -15.67 -31.28
C ASP A 263 -19.36 -16.88 -30.69
N LYS A 264 -20.40 -17.37 -31.38
CA LYS A 264 -21.21 -18.52 -30.95
C LYS A 264 -20.42 -19.83 -30.95
N THR A 265 -19.34 -19.91 -31.71
CA THR A 265 -18.49 -21.10 -31.80
C THR A 265 -17.47 -21.17 -30.67
N TYR A 266 -17.23 -20.06 -29.97
CA TYR A 266 -16.29 -20.00 -28.86
C TYR A 266 -16.83 -20.74 -27.64
N THR A 267 -16.05 -21.74 -27.21
CA THR A 267 -16.31 -22.58 -26.04
C THR A 267 -15.04 -22.73 -25.24
N GLU A 268 -15.11 -22.47 -23.94
CA GLU A 268 -14.02 -22.72 -23.01
C GLU A 268 -14.45 -23.58 -21.83
N PRO A 269 -13.51 -24.30 -21.19
CA PRO A 269 -13.78 -25.03 -19.97
C PRO A 269 -14.03 -24.09 -18.78
N ILE A 270 -14.70 -24.59 -17.74
CA ILE A 270 -15.11 -23.76 -16.59
C ILE A 270 -13.91 -23.20 -15.81
N GLU A 271 -12.80 -23.94 -15.75
CA GLU A 271 -11.56 -23.48 -15.10
C GLU A 271 -11.00 -22.23 -15.78
N ALA A 272 -11.03 -22.19 -17.12
CA ALA A 272 -10.56 -21.05 -17.92
C ALA A 272 -11.43 -19.81 -17.69
N LEU A 273 -12.75 -19.98 -17.60
CA LEU A 273 -13.68 -18.89 -17.32
C LEU A 273 -13.50 -18.34 -15.90
N LEU A 274 -13.33 -19.23 -14.91
CA LEU A 274 -13.05 -18.81 -13.54
C LEU A 274 -11.71 -18.07 -13.44
N ARG A 275 -10.65 -18.60 -14.06
CA ARG A 275 -9.36 -17.93 -14.20
C ARG A 275 -9.49 -16.54 -14.77
N SER A 276 -10.20 -16.44 -15.88
CA SER A 276 -10.42 -15.18 -16.58
C SER A 276 -11.12 -14.15 -15.69
N LEU A 277 -12.06 -14.58 -14.84
CA LEU A 277 -12.70 -13.71 -13.87
C LEU A 277 -11.76 -13.30 -12.73
N LEU A 278 -11.03 -14.26 -12.15
CA LEU A 278 -10.18 -14.03 -10.98
C LEU A 278 -8.94 -13.20 -11.29
N LEU A 279 -8.33 -13.35 -12.46
CA LEU A 279 -7.19 -12.51 -12.86
C LEU A 279 -7.61 -11.05 -13.08
N VAL A 280 -8.74 -10.84 -13.78
CA VAL A 280 -9.30 -9.48 -13.96
C VAL A 280 -9.69 -8.87 -12.60
N PHE A 281 -10.27 -9.68 -11.70
CA PHE A 281 -10.54 -9.26 -10.33
C PHE A 281 -9.26 -8.85 -9.60
N MET A 282 -8.24 -9.70 -9.57
CA MET A 282 -6.97 -9.47 -8.89
C MET A 282 -6.31 -8.17 -9.34
N ASP A 283 -6.16 -7.95 -10.66
CA ASP A 283 -5.48 -6.77 -11.19
C ASP A 283 -6.22 -5.47 -10.86
N ASN A 284 -7.55 -5.46 -10.99
CA ASN A 284 -8.35 -4.28 -10.69
C ASN A 284 -8.46 -4.02 -9.18
N ALA A 285 -8.64 -5.07 -8.38
CA ALA A 285 -8.72 -4.97 -6.92
C ALA A 285 -7.44 -4.41 -6.32
N THR A 286 -6.29 -4.93 -6.76
CA THR A 286 -4.96 -4.54 -6.23
C THR A 286 -4.55 -3.15 -6.71
N ALA A 287 -4.83 -2.79 -7.96
CA ALA A 287 -4.60 -1.44 -8.46
C ALA A 287 -5.45 -0.39 -7.73
N GLU A 288 -6.74 -0.66 -7.52
CA GLU A 288 -7.60 0.26 -6.75
C GLU A 288 -7.13 0.39 -5.31
N TYR A 289 -6.77 -0.72 -4.65
CA TYR A 289 -6.29 -0.69 -3.28
C TYR A 289 -5.03 0.19 -3.14
N THR A 290 -4.09 0.02 -4.08
CA THR A 290 -2.87 0.83 -4.15
C THR A 290 -3.21 2.31 -4.37
N PHE A 291 -4.14 2.62 -5.27
CA PHE A 291 -4.58 3.99 -5.49
C PHE A 291 -5.22 4.60 -4.25
N VAL A 292 -6.17 3.91 -3.61
CA VAL A 292 -6.88 4.41 -2.42
C VAL A 292 -5.91 4.67 -1.27
N LYS A 293 -5.00 3.71 -1.01
CA LYS A 293 -3.94 3.83 -0.01
C LYS A 293 -3.03 5.03 -0.30
N THR A 294 -2.76 5.31 -1.57
CA THR A 294 -1.88 6.40 -1.97
C THR A 294 -2.61 7.75 -2.03
N PHE A 295 -3.88 7.82 -2.38
CA PHE A 295 -4.55 9.11 -2.61
C PHE A 295 -5.35 9.60 -1.40
N PHE A 296 -5.93 8.69 -0.61
CA PHE A 296 -6.80 9.03 0.54
C PHE A 296 -6.20 8.80 1.95
N PRO A 297 -4.87 8.73 2.18
CA PRO A 297 -4.38 8.58 3.55
C PRO A 297 -4.72 9.83 4.38
N VAL A 298 -4.87 9.65 5.70
CA VAL A 298 -5.19 10.74 6.62
C VAL A 298 -3.94 11.61 6.81
N GLN A 299 -3.91 12.80 6.23
CA GLN A 299 -2.82 13.76 6.46
C GLN A 299 -3.17 14.76 7.56
N THR A 300 -2.56 14.60 8.74
CA THR A 300 -2.82 15.44 9.92
C THR A 300 -1.94 16.69 10.01
N SER A 301 -0.81 16.74 9.28
CA SER A 301 0.10 17.89 9.26
C SER A 301 0.66 18.17 7.87
N LEU A 302 1.09 19.40 7.63
CA LEU A 302 1.86 19.79 6.45
C LEU A 302 3.19 19.01 6.39
N PRO A 303 3.65 18.59 5.20
CA PRO A 303 5.00 18.07 5.05
C PRO A 303 6.03 19.16 5.39
N PRO A 304 7.12 18.81 6.09
CA PRO A 304 8.27 19.70 6.23
C PRO A 304 8.74 20.17 4.85
N LEU A 305 9.26 21.40 4.76
CA LEU A 305 10.02 21.82 3.58
C LEU A 305 11.31 20.99 3.56
N ASP A 306 11.33 19.86 2.85
CA ASP A 306 12.56 19.09 2.71
C ASP A 306 13.48 19.76 1.67
N LEU A 307 14.73 19.94 2.10
CA LEU A 307 15.90 20.18 1.26
C LEU A 307 16.03 19.01 0.28
N GLU A 308 15.33 19.07 -0.85
CA GLU A 308 15.63 18.22 -2.01
C GLU A 308 16.96 18.66 -2.62
N HIS A 309 18.08 18.21 -2.06
CA HIS A 309 19.36 17.95 -2.74
C HIS A 309 20.40 17.42 -1.76
N THR A 310 20.30 16.15 -1.36
CA THR A 310 21.49 15.34 -1.04
C THR A 310 21.16 13.86 -1.21
N LEU A 311 21.44 13.35 -2.41
CA LEU A 311 21.76 11.94 -2.59
C LEU A 311 22.99 11.65 -1.72
N SER A 312 22.82 10.86 -0.66
CA SER A 312 23.95 10.25 0.05
C SER A 312 24.64 9.23 -0.86
N PRO A 313 25.94 9.00 -0.64
CA PRO A 313 26.33 7.65 -0.28
C PRO A 313 27.04 7.64 1.07
N ALA A 314 26.58 6.74 1.93
CA ALA A 314 27.26 6.36 3.15
C ALA A 314 28.67 5.82 2.85
N LEU A 315 29.63 6.12 3.73
CA LEU A 315 30.68 5.19 4.17
C LEU A 315 31.43 5.75 5.40
N SER A 316 31.53 4.87 6.40
CA SER A 316 32.53 4.81 7.50
C SER A 316 32.22 5.44 8.87
N PRO A 317 32.38 4.67 9.97
CA PRO A 317 32.25 5.13 11.35
C PRO A 317 33.62 5.47 11.96
N THR A 318 33.75 6.57 12.70
CA THR A 318 34.85 6.76 13.67
C THR A 318 34.48 7.78 14.75
N ASP A 319 34.63 7.31 15.99
CA ASP A 319 35.16 7.98 17.18
C ASP A 319 34.48 9.20 17.82
N ASN A 320 33.81 8.90 18.94
CA ASN A 320 34.08 9.38 20.28
C ASN A 320 34.71 10.78 20.52
N ASN A 321 33.99 11.52 21.37
CA ASN A 321 34.46 12.38 22.46
C ASN A 321 34.60 13.90 22.19
N SER A 322 33.68 14.69 22.74
CA SER A 322 34.04 15.87 23.55
C SER A 322 32.87 16.41 24.38
N TYR A 323 33.26 17.02 25.49
CA TYR A 323 32.51 17.43 26.68
C TYR A 323 31.83 18.81 26.54
N ALA A 324 30.72 18.95 27.29
CA ALA A 324 30.24 20.09 28.08
C ALA A 324 29.73 21.42 27.43
N GLY A 325 28.55 21.84 27.90
CA GLY A 325 28.06 23.22 27.85
C GLY A 325 26.53 23.32 28.01
N SER A 326 26.03 23.57 29.22
CA SER A 326 24.61 23.75 29.49
C SER A 326 24.12 25.13 29.03
N GLU A 327 22.92 25.27 28.48
CA GLU A 327 22.06 26.45 28.69
C GLU A 327 20.60 26.23 28.22
N PHE A 328 19.69 26.36 29.20
CA PHE A 328 18.33 26.89 29.17
C PHE A 328 17.62 27.11 27.81
N GLY A 329 16.53 26.37 27.58
CA GLY A 329 15.57 26.67 26.51
C GLY A 329 14.67 25.49 26.14
N GLY A 330 13.60 25.27 26.90
CA GLY A 330 12.64 24.20 26.67
C GLY A 330 11.84 24.37 25.38
N LEU A 331 12.38 23.89 24.27
CA LEU A 331 11.59 23.40 23.14
C LEU A 331 11.28 21.94 23.43
N ARG A 332 10.01 21.61 23.69
CA ARG A 332 9.54 20.22 23.74
C ARG A 332 9.83 19.60 22.37
N THR A 333 10.93 18.86 22.25
CA THR A 333 11.08 17.86 21.21
C THR A 333 9.94 16.86 21.37
N PRO A 334 9.13 16.60 20.33
CA PRO A 334 8.12 15.55 20.43
C PRO A 334 8.85 14.23 20.66
N VAL A 335 8.58 13.61 21.80
CA VAL A 335 9.04 12.26 22.11
C VAL A 335 8.60 11.37 20.95
N PRO A 336 9.49 10.61 20.30
CA PRO A 336 9.08 9.72 19.22
C PRO A 336 8.02 8.74 19.75
N PRO A 337 6.91 8.53 19.03
CA PRO A 337 5.85 7.65 19.48
C PRO A 337 6.41 6.25 19.73
N SER A 338 5.92 5.57 20.76
CA SER A 338 6.28 4.18 21.04
C SER A 338 5.98 3.30 19.83
N ILE A 339 6.74 2.22 19.65
CA ILE A 339 6.53 1.22 18.58
C ILE A 339 5.05 0.73 18.58
N SER A 340 4.45 0.62 19.77
CA SER A 340 3.03 0.27 19.92
C SER A 340 2.08 1.32 19.36
N ALA A 341 2.35 2.61 19.53
CA ALA A 341 1.54 3.69 19.00
C ALA A 341 1.67 3.81 17.47
N GLN A 342 2.88 3.60 16.94
CA GLN A 342 3.11 3.54 15.49
C GLN A 342 2.36 2.37 14.85
N LEU A 343 2.41 1.18 15.46
CA LEU A 343 1.69 0.00 14.97
C LEU A 343 0.16 0.19 15.03
N ALA A 344 -0.36 0.87 16.06
CA ALA A 344 -1.78 1.18 16.17
C ALA A 344 -2.23 2.16 15.08
N SER A 345 -1.46 3.21 14.81
CA SER A 345 -1.73 4.18 13.74
C SER A 345 -1.76 3.53 12.36
N LEU A 346 -0.82 2.62 12.07
CA LEU A 346 -0.78 1.89 10.81
C LEU A 346 -2.00 0.98 10.62
N LYS A 347 -2.47 0.35 11.71
CA LYS A 347 -3.69 -0.47 11.68
C LYS A 347 -4.95 0.35 11.44
N GLU A 348 -5.02 1.55 12.01
CA GLU A 348 -6.16 2.46 11.81
C GLU A 348 -6.20 2.98 10.37
N GLU A 349 -5.05 3.37 9.81
CA GLU A 349 -4.92 3.79 8.40
C GLU A 349 -5.28 2.65 7.44
N GLN A 350 -4.83 1.43 7.75
CA GLN A 350 -5.18 0.24 6.99
C GLN A 350 -6.69 -0.02 7.06
N ALA A 351 -7.32 0.07 8.25
CA ALA A 351 -8.76 -0.13 8.40
C ALA A 351 -9.58 0.92 7.64
N ALA A 352 -9.14 2.17 7.60
CA ALA A 352 -9.77 3.23 6.81
C ALA A 352 -9.66 2.94 5.30
N THR A 353 -8.49 2.52 4.83
CA THR A 353 -8.25 2.12 3.44
C THR A 353 -9.14 0.93 3.04
N ASP A 354 -9.19 -0.10 3.90
CA ASP A 354 -10.02 -1.29 3.70
C ASP A 354 -11.51 -0.93 3.63
N ALA A 355 -11.97 0.03 4.45
CA ALA A 355 -13.36 0.48 4.44
C ALA A 355 -13.74 1.21 3.14
N ILE A 356 -12.85 2.06 2.62
CA ILE A 356 -13.06 2.74 1.33
C ILE A 356 -13.07 1.71 0.20
N TRP A 357 -12.10 0.81 0.18
CA TRP A 357 -11.99 -0.22 -0.85
C TRP A 357 -13.23 -1.13 -0.87
N LYS A 358 -13.73 -1.56 0.30
CA LYS A 358 -14.97 -2.35 0.41
C LYS A 358 -16.18 -1.60 -0.16
N GLN A 359 -16.34 -0.31 0.15
CA GLN A 359 -17.44 0.48 -0.43
C GLN A 359 -17.43 0.50 -1.96
N ILE A 360 -16.24 0.40 -2.58
CA ILE A 360 -16.07 0.34 -4.03
C ILE A 360 -16.32 -1.08 -4.55
N PHE A 361 -15.73 -2.09 -3.92
CA PHE A 361 -15.67 -3.46 -4.44
C PHE A 361 -16.76 -4.41 -3.95
N ASP A 362 -17.52 -4.11 -2.89
CA ASP A 362 -18.56 -4.99 -2.36
C ASP A 362 -19.52 -5.54 -3.45
N PRO A 363 -20.05 -4.73 -4.39
CA PRO A 363 -20.85 -5.26 -5.49
C PRO A 363 -20.09 -6.23 -6.39
N VAL A 364 -18.80 -5.96 -6.65
CA VAL A 364 -17.93 -6.83 -7.46
C VAL A 364 -17.71 -8.17 -6.75
N LEU A 365 -17.48 -8.16 -5.43
CA LEU A 365 -17.34 -9.37 -4.63
C LEU A 365 -18.57 -10.26 -4.74
N GLU A 366 -19.77 -9.67 -4.74
CA GLU A 366 -21.02 -10.38 -4.93
C GLU A 366 -21.13 -11.02 -6.32
N TYR A 367 -20.76 -10.30 -7.40
CA TYR A 367 -20.74 -10.86 -8.75
C TYR A 367 -19.73 -12.00 -8.90
N VAL A 368 -18.53 -11.85 -8.33
CA VAL A 368 -17.50 -12.89 -8.34
C VAL A 368 -17.99 -14.13 -7.58
N GLN A 369 -18.53 -13.95 -6.37
CA GLN A 369 -19.05 -15.06 -5.57
C GLN A 369 -20.24 -15.74 -6.25
N THR A 370 -21.14 -14.97 -6.87
CA THR A 370 -22.27 -15.51 -7.64
C THR A 370 -21.80 -16.32 -8.85
N PHE A 371 -20.78 -15.83 -9.57
CA PHE A 371 -20.21 -16.57 -10.68
C PHE A 371 -19.56 -17.86 -10.21
N VAL A 372 -18.77 -17.84 -9.13
CA VAL A 372 -18.15 -19.04 -8.53
C VAL A 372 -19.21 -20.06 -8.13
N ARG A 373 -20.27 -19.63 -7.42
CA ARG A 373 -21.39 -20.52 -7.06
C ARG A 373 -22.06 -21.11 -8.30
N SER A 374 -22.24 -20.30 -9.34
CA SER A 374 -22.76 -20.81 -10.61
C SER A 374 -21.79 -21.83 -11.22
N ALA A 375 -20.48 -21.63 -11.16
CA ALA A 375 -19.48 -22.54 -11.71
C ALA A 375 -19.51 -23.93 -11.06
N LEU A 376 -20.08 -24.02 -9.84
CA LEU A 376 -20.31 -25.26 -9.12
C LEU A 376 -21.66 -25.93 -9.44
N ASP A 377 -22.47 -25.35 -10.32
CA ASP A 377 -23.77 -25.89 -10.76
C ASP A 377 -23.84 -25.99 -12.31
N PRO A 378 -23.82 -27.21 -12.89
CA PRO A 378 -23.65 -28.50 -12.22
C PRO A 378 -22.23 -28.67 -11.66
N VAL A 379 -22.06 -29.52 -10.65
CA VAL A 379 -20.76 -29.75 -10.01
C VAL A 379 -19.71 -30.16 -11.07
N PRO A 380 -18.54 -29.52 -11.14
CA PRO A 380 -17.49 -29.93 -12.08
C PRO A 380 -16.88 -31.28 -11.71
N SER A 381 -16.19 -31.90 -12.67
CA SER A 381 -15.39 -33.09 -12.38
C SER A 381 -14.21 -32.76 -11.46
N ILE A 382 -13.65 -33.78 -10.83
CA ILE A 382 -12.71 -33.62 -9.71
C ILE A 382 -11.41 -32.88 -10.11
N ILE A 383 -10.95 -33.04 -11.35
CA ILE A 383 -9.72 -32.41 -11.87
C ILE A 383 -9.91 -30.89 -12.10
N PRO A 384 -10.94 -30.45 -12.86
CA PRO A 384 -11.41 -29.06 -12.87
C PRO A 384 -11.51 -28.40 -11.50
N LEU A 385 -12.14 -29.09 -10.56
CA LEU A 385 -12.37 -28.56 -9.23
C LEU A 385 -11.06 -28.31 -8.47
N LEU A 386 -10.11 -29.25 -8.53
CA LEU A 386 -8.78 -29.06 -7.95
C LEU A 386 -8.01 -27.95 -8.66
N THR A 387 -8.11 -27.85 -9.99
CA THR A 387 -7.47 -26.81 -10.80
C THR A 387 -7.97 -25.42 -10.39
N MET A 388 -9.29 -25.27 -10.18
CA MET A 388 -9.89 -24.03 -9.68
C MET A 388 -9.42 -23.69 -8.26
N ILE A 389 -9.33 -24.69 -7.36
CA ILE A 389 -8.83 -24.48 -5.98
C ILE A 389 -7.38 -24.00 -6.01
N ARG A 390 -6.51 -24.60 -6.84
CA ARG A 390 -5.11 -24.19 -6.99
C ARG A 390 -4.98 -22.78 -7.54
N LEU A 391 -5.74 -22.46 -8.58
CA LEU A 391 -5.82 -21.10 -9.11
C LEU A 391 -6.19 -20.08 -8.03
N ILE A 392 -7.15 -20.40 -7.16
CA ILE A 392 -7.56 -19.50 -6.07
C ILE A 392 -6.45 -19.34 -5.04
N GLU A 393 -5.69 -20.39 -4.75
CA GLU A 393 -4.53 -20.35 -3.86
C GLU A 393 -3.43 -19.46 -4.42
N ASP A 394 -3.07 -19.64 -5.68
CA ASP A 394 -2.06 -18.82 -6.37
C ASP A 394 -2.50 -17.36 -6.44
N VAL A 395 -3.76 -17.10 -6.84
CA VAL A 395 -4.32 -15.74 -6.88
C VAL A 395 -4.34 -15.10 -5.50
N ALA A 396 -4.67 -15.84 -4.44
CA ALA A 396 -4.62 -15.33 -3.08
C ALA A 396 -3.20 -14.95 -2.65
N ALA A 397 -2.21 -15.79 -2.96
CA ALA A 397 -0.79 -15.52 -2.67
C ALA A 397 -0.29 -14.28 -3.43
N GLU A 398 -0.70 -14.12 -4.69
CA GLU A 398 -0.32 -12.94 -5.49
C GLU A 398 -1.00 -11.65 -4.99
N ILE A 399 -2.25 -11.71 -4.54
CA ILE A 399 -2.92 -10.56 -3.90
C ILE A 399 -2.24 -10.20 -2.57
N GLU A 400 -1.75 -11.19 -1.83
CA GLU A 400 -0.97 -10.99 -0.60
C GLU A 400 0.36 -10.29 -0.90
N ASN A 401 1.08 -10.72 -1.94
CA ASN A 401 2.30 -10.07 -2.43
C ASN A 401 2.06 -8.61 -2.83
N ARG A 402 0.89 -8.32 -3.43
CA ARG A 402 0.45 -6.97 -3.81
C ARG A 402 -0.12 -6.15 -2.66
N ALA A 403 -0.07 -6.67 -1.42
CA ALA A 403 -0.48 -6.01 -0.20
C ALA A 403 -1.94 -5.50 -0.20
N CYS A 404 -2.90 -6.35 -0.61
CA CYS A 404 -4.34 -6.06 -0.54
C CYS A 404 -5.09 -7.02 0.42
N PRO A 405 -5.07 -6.77 1.75
CA PRO A 405 -5.58 -7.70 2.77
C PRO A 405 -7.10 -7.98 2.66
N ALA A 406 -7.87 -6.98 2.26
CA ALA A 406 -9.32 -7.10 2.09
C ALA A 406 -9.68 -8.13 1.00
N ALA A 407 -8.98 -8.12 -0.13
CA ALA A 407 -9.19 -9.07 -1.22
C ALA A 407 -8.66 -10.47 -0.89
N VAL A 408 -7.54 -10.59 -0.16
CA VAL A 408 -7.03 -11.89 0.33
C VAL A 408 -8.08 -12.59 1.21
N THR A 409 -8.68 -11.86 2.14
CA THR A 409 -9.71 -12.41 3.04
C THR A 409 -10.91 -12.96 2.25
N PHE A 410 -11.33 -12.25 1.20
CA PHE A 410 -12.37 -12.72 0.30
C PHE A 410 -11.97 -13.98 -0.47
N MET A 411 -10.75 -14.04 -1.01
CA MET A 411 -10.27 -15.22 -1.73
C MET A 411 -10.18 -16.46 -0.83
N PHE A 412 -9.74 -16.30 0.43
CA PHE A 412 -9.78 -17.38 1.40
C PHE A 412 -11.21 -17.85 1.71
N GLY A 413 -12.19 -16.95 1.75
CA GLY A 413 -13.59 -17.32 1.86
C GLY A 413 -14.04 -18.23 0.72
N ILE A 414 -13.75 -17.85 -0.53
CA ILE A 414 -14.05 -18.69 -1.70
C ILE A 414 -13.37 -20.07 -1.61
N ARG A 415 -12.10 -20.10 -1.21
CA ARG A 415 -11.34 -21.35 -1.04
C ARG A 415 -12.01 -22.27 0.00
N MET A 416 -12.45 -21.72 1.13
CA MET A 416 -13.11 -22.47 2.19
C MET A 416 -14.45 -23.06 1.75
N ASP A 417 -15.17 -22.42 0.82
CA ASP A 417 -16.42 -22.92 0.25
C ASP A 417 -16.19 -24.10 -0.73
N LEU A 418 -15.04 -24.13 -1.43
CA LEU A 418 -14.74 -25.13 -2.48
C LEU A 418 -14.24 -26.47 -1.93
N TRP A 419 -13.46 -26.46 -0.85
CA TRP A 419 -12.89 -27.69 -0.27
C TRP A 419 -13.93 -28.73 0.16
N PRO A 420 -15.05 -28.35 0.84
CA PRO A 420 -16.12 -29.29 1.15
C PRO A 420 -16.76 -29.92 -0.08
N VAL A 421 -16.93 -29.14 -1.17
CA VAL A 421 -17.47 -29.64 -2.44
C VAL A 421 -16.50 -30.66 -3.05
N PHE A 422 -15.20 -30.36 -3.04
CA PHE A 422 -14.16 -31.29 -3.50
C PHE A 422 -14.17 -32.59 -2.70
N GLN A 423 -14.26 -32.51 -1.38
CA GLN A 423 -14.31 -33.69 -0.52
C GLN A 423 -15.56 -34.55 -0.78
N LYS A 424 -16.71 -33.91 -1.00
CA LYS A 424 -17.95 -34.59 -1.34
C LYS A 424 -17.83 -35.37 -2.65
N VAL A 425 -17.38 -34.71 -3.73
CA VAL A 425 -17.18 -35.34 -5.04
C VAL A 425 -16.17 -36.48 -4.98
N MET A 426 -15.08 -36.31 -4.24
CA MET A 426 -14.08 -37.36 -4.07
C MET A 426 -14.64 -38.56 -3.31
N SER A 427 -15.46 -38.32 -2.29
CA SER A 427 -16.13 -39.39 -1.53
C SER A 427 -17.14 -40.14 -2.40
N GLU A 428 -17.93 -39.43 -3.21
CA GLU A 428 -18.88 -40.03 -4.18
C GLU A 428 -18.16 -40.91 -5.21
N ASN A 429 -17.00 -40.47 -5.70
CA ASN A 429 -16.16 -41.27 -6.61
C ASN A 429 -15.62 -42.53 -5.91
N ILE A 430 -15.08 -42.40 -4.69
CA ILE A 430 -14.58 -43.54 -3.91
C ILE A 430 -15.72 -44.53 -3.61
N ASP A 431 -16.88 -44.05 -3.19
CA ASP A 431 -18.05 -44.87 -2.88
C ASP A 431 -18.61 -45.56 -4.14
N GLY A 432 -18.56 -44.90 -5.30
CA GLY A 432 -18.92 -45.49 -6.59
C GLY A 432 -18.02 -46.68 -6.94
N VAL A 433 -16.70 -46.53 -6.79
CA VAL A 433 -15.71 -47.59 -6.99
C VAL A 433 -15.89 -48.70 -5.93
N LYS A 434 -16.12 -48.34 -4.66
CA LYS A 434 -16.36 -49.30 -3.57
C LYS A 434 -17.61 -50.15 -3.79
N LYS A 435 -18.73 -49.56 -4.22
CA LYS A 435 -19.96 -50.30 -4.56
C LYS A 435 -19.71 -51.31 -5.69
N LEU A 436 -18.89 -50.94 -6.68
CA LEU A 436 -18.44 -51.86 -7.73
C LEU A 436 -17.45 -52.90 -7.21
N ALA A 437 -16.63 -52.59 -6.21
CA ALA A 437 -15.73 -53.57 -5.58
C ALA A 437 -16.48 -54.60 -4.74
N GLU A 438 -17.56 -54.22 -4.07
CA GLU A 438 -18.30 -55.08 -3.12
C GLU A 438 -19.35 -55.98 -3.78
N GLY A 439 -19.77 -55.70 -5.01
CA GLY A 439 -20.76 -56.57 -5.69
C GLY A 439 -21.96 -55.89 -6.30
N GLY A 440 -22.24 -54.63 -5.95
CA GLY A 440 -23.52 -54.01 -6.25
C GLY A 440 -24.69 -54.78 -5.63
N GLY A 441 -24.87 -54.68 -4.31
CA GLY A 441 -26.02 -55.30 -3.66
C GLY A 441 -26.08 -55.11 -2.15
N SER A 442 -26.46 -53.91 -1.70
CA SER A 442 -27.01 -53.73 -0.35
C SER A 442 -28.50 -54.15 -0.26
N SER A 443 -29.06 -54.67 -1.35
CA SER A 443 -30.47 -55.12 -1.45
C SER A 443 -30.49 -56.59 -1.85
N TYR A 444 -31.21 -57.40 -1.08
CA TYR A 444 -31.32 -58.86 -1.18
C TYR A 444 -31.83 -59.39 -2.54
N PHE A 445 -32.17 -58.51 -3.49
CA PHE A 445 -32.73 -58.84 -4.80
C PHE A 445 -31.90 -58.39 -6.03
N SER A 446 -30.74 -57.72 -5.89
CA SER A 446 -29.94 -57.32 -7.06
C SER A 446 -28.89 -58.37 -7.43
N ARG A 447 -28.90 -58.81 -8.70
CA ARG A 447 -27.84 -59.64 -9.28
C ARG A 447 -26.50 -58.89 -9.18
N ALA A 448 -25.45 -59.58 -8.73
CA ALA A 448 -24.11 -59.00 -8.67
C ALA A 448 -23.68 -58.51 -10.06
N VAL A 449 -23.20 -57.28 -10.15
CA VAL A 449 -22.70 -56.72 -11.42
C VAL A 449 -21.50 -57.53 -11.88
N VAL A 450 -21.59 -58.12 -13.08
CA VAL A 450 -20.48 -58.81 -13.75
C VAL A 450 -19.50 -57.74 -14.23
N LEU A 451 -18.23 -57.88 -13.84
CA LEU A 451 -17.18 -56.93 -14.23
C LEU A 451 -16.62 -57.38 -15.57
N THR A 452 -16.64 -56.49 -16.55
CA THR A 452 -15.99 -56.73 -17.85
C THR A 452 -14.55 -56.24 -17.81
N GLU A 453 -13.68 -56.85 -18.60
CA GLU A 453 -12.28 -56.42 -18.73
C GLU A 453 -12.18 -54.93 -19.10
N SER A 454 -13.04 -54.47 -20.01
CA SER A 454 -13.14 -53.08 -20.45
C SER A 454 -13.51 -52.13 -19.32
N THR A 455 -14.44 -52.52 -18.42
CA THR A 455 -14.81 -51.67 -17.28
C THR A 455 -13.64 -51.48 -16.30
N VAL A 456 -12.89 -52.55 -16.02
CA VAL A 456 -11.76 -52.46 -15.10
C VAL A 456 -10.58 -51.69 -15.72
N ALA A 457 -10.32 -51.89 -17.02
CA ALA A 457 -9.33 -51.12 -17.75
C ALA A 457 -9.66 -49.61 -17.77
N ASN A 458 -10.93 -49.25 -17.98
CA ASN A 458 -11.37 -47.85 -17.92
C ASN A 458 -11.19 -47.23 -16.52
N LEU A 459 -11.52 -47.96 -15.46
CA LEU A 459 -11.30 -47.50 -14.08
C LEU A 459 -9.81 -47.29 -13.77
N CYS A 460 -8.95 -48.19 -14.25
CA CYS A 460 -7.49 -48.05 -14.12
C CYS A 460 -7.00 -46.80 -14.87
N ASN A 461 -7.47 -46.56 -16.10
CA ASN A 461 -7.11 -45.37 -16.87
C ASN A 461 -7.59 -44.07 -16.20
N HIS A 462 -8.81 -44.02 -15.66
CA HIS A 462 -9.30 -42.86 -14.92
C HIS A 462 -8.49 -42.61 -13.65
N TYR A 463 -8.12 -43.67 -12.93
CA TYR A 463 -7.24 -43.57 -11.77
C TYR A 463 -5.87 -42.96 -12.13
N ILE A 464 -5.25 -43.43 -13.22
CA ILE A 464 -3.99 -42.87 -13.74
C ILE A 464 -4.12 -41.38 -14.02
N VAL A 465 -5.18 -40.97 -14.74
CA VAL A 465 -5.39 -39.56 -15.09
C VAL A 465 -5.59 -38.69 -13.86
N ILE A 466 -6.41 -39.14 -12.89
CA ILE A 466 -6.64 -38.42 -11.64
C ILE A 466 -5.34 -38.32 -10.83
N PHE A 467 -4.61 -39.42 -10.66
CA PHE A 467 -3.37 -39.44 -9.89
C PHE A 467 -2.33 -38.49 -10.49
N ASN A 468 -2.06 -38.61 -11.79
CA ASN A 468 -1.08 -37.76 -12.46
C ASN A 468 -1.50 -36.28 -12.48
N SER A 469 -2.80 -35.99 -12.69
CA SER A 469 -3.30 -34.61 -12.64
C SER A 469 -3.20 -33.99 -11.25
N PHE A 470 -3.47 -34.78 -10.20
CA PHE A 470 -3.33 -34.31 -8.82
C PHE A 470 -1.88 -34.04 -8.46
N VAL A 471 -0.95 -34.93 -8.86
CA VAL A 471 0.48 -34.70 -8.65
C VAL A 471 0.95 -33.47 -9.44
N ALA A 472 0.47 -33.27 -10.67
CA ALA A 472 0.78 -32.08 -11.46
C ALA A 472 0.33 -30.77 -10.82
N LEU A 473 -0.82 -30.80 -10.15
CA LEU A 473 -1.43 -29.66 -9.45
C LEU A 473 -0.93 -29.49 -8.00
N THR A 474 -0.13 -30.42 -7.48
CA THR A 474 0.33 -30.41 -6.09
C THR A 474 1.84 -30.21 -6.04
N GLU A 475 2.29 -28.99 -5.76
CA GLU A 475 3.72 -28.68 -5.65
C GLU A 475 4.31 -29.10 -4.29
N GLN A 476 3.49 -29.20 -3.24
CA GLN A 476 3.93 -29.54 -1.88
C GLN A 476 3.59 -31.00 -1.50
N SER A 477 4.58 -31.74 -1.00
CA SER A 477 4.41 -33.16 -0.62
C SER A 477 3.50 -33.41 0.60
N ASP A 478 3.15 -32.35 1.33
CA ASP A 478 2.57 -32.41 2.68
C ASP A 478 1.04 -32.22 2.69
N GLU A 479 0.41 -32.20 1.52
CA GLU A 479 -1.04 -32.11 1.37
C GLU A 479 -1.75 -33.43 1.72
N THR A 480 -1.82 -33.71 3.02
CA THR A 480 -2.36 -34.97 3.58
C THR A 480 -3.79 -35.27 3.11
N MET A 481 -4.64 -34.26 2.91
CA MET A 481 -6.03 -34.44 2.46
C MET A 481 -6.11 -35.02 1.05
N ILE A 482 -5.35 -34.48 0.09
CA ILE A 482 -5.36 -34.93 -1.31
C ILE A 482 -4.81 -36.35 -1.39
N PHE A 483 -3.62 -36.59 -0.81
CA PHE A 483 -2.97 -37.89 -0.89
C PHE A 483 -3.69 -38.98 -0.09
N SER A 484 -4.38 -38.66 1.01
CA SER A 484 -5.23 -39.61 1.74
C SER A 484 -6.41 -40.09 0.89
N ASN A 485 -7.05 -39.18 0.14
CA ASN A 485 -8.13 -39.56 -0.77
C ASN A 485 -7.63 -40.38 -1.97
N LEU A 486 -6.47 -40.05 -2.53
CA LEU A 486 -5.83 -40.86 -3.57
C LEU A 486 -5.47 -42.27 -3.07
N LEU A 487 -4.98 -42.37 -1.83
CA LEU A 487 -4.68 -43.65 -1.19
C LEU A 487 -5.92 -44.52 -1.03
N ARG A 488 -7.05 -43.93 -0.62
CA ARG A 488 -8.34 -44.63 -0.53
C ARG A 488 -8.81 -45.10 -1.91
N LEU A 489 -8.71 -44.24 -2.93
CA LEU A 489 -9.06 -44.61 -4.30
C LEU A 489 -8.20 -45.78 -4.81
N ARG A 490 -6.88 -45.75 -4.55
CA ARG A 490 -5.96 -46.85 -4.86
C ARG A 490 -6.40 -48.18 -4.25
N GLN A 491 -6.76 -48.16 -2.96
CA GLN A 491 -7.20 -49.37 -2.26
C GLN A 491 -8.45 -49.97 -2.90
N GLU A 492 -9.41 -49.14 -3.34
CA GLU A 492 -10.61 -49.62 -4.02
C GLU A 492 -10.33 -50.12 -5.44
N ILE A 493 -9.43 -49.48 -6.20
CA ILE A 493 -8.99 -49.97 -7.52
C ILE A 493 -8.31 -51.33 -7.38
N ALA A 494 -7.42 -51.51 -6.40
CA ALA A 494 -6.76 -52.79 -6.14
C ALA A 494 -7.79 -53.89 -5.81
N LYS A 495 -8.84 -53.58 -5.02
CA LYS A 495 -9.92 -54.52 -4.73
C LYS A 495 -10.74 -54.89 -5.97
N ILE A 496 -11.04 -53.94 -6.86
CA ILE A 496 -11.75 -54.22 -8.12
C ILE A 496 -10.95 -55.17 -9.00
N ILE A 497 -9.64 -54.92 -9.16
CA ILE A 497 -8.76 -55.80 -9.94
C ILE A 497 -8.78 -57.22 -9.34
N GLN A 498 -8.65 -57.35 -8.02
CA GLN A 498 -8.75 -58.65 -7.35
C GLN A 498 -10.11 -59.33 -7.56
N ARG A 499 -11.22 -58.59 -7.47
CA ARG A 499 -12.57 -59.12 -7.71
C ARG A 499 -12.75 -59.62 -9.13
N TYR A 500 -12.29 -58.87 -10.13
CA TYR A 500 -12.34 -59.28 -11.54
C TYR A 500 -11.49 -60.54 -11.80
N VAL A 501 -10.27 -60.55 -11.29
CA VAL A 501 -9.34 -61.68 -11.39
C VAL A 501 -9.91 -62.93 -10.70
N ASN A 502 -10.69 -62.79 -9.63
CA ASN A 502 -11.39 -63.91 -8.98
C ASN A 502 -12.59 -64.47 -9.76
N GLN A 503 -13.12 -63.76 -10.77
CA GLN A 503 -14.16 -64.30 -11.67
C GLN A 503 -13.58 -65.26 -12.72
N ILE A 504 -12.26 -65.22 -12.95
CA ILE A 504 -11.57 -66.08 -13.92
C ILE A 504 -11.22 -67.41 -13.25
N SER A 505 -11.66 -68.51 -13.85
CA SER A 505 -11.47 -69.88 -13.33
C SER A 505 -10.08 -70.45 -13.63
N ASP A 506 -9.48 -70.12 -14.78
CA ASP A 506 -8.15 -70.60 -15.15
C ASP A 506 -7.04 -69.84 -14.41
N SER A 507 -6.19 -70.57 -13.68
CA SER A 507 -5.10 -70.01 -12.87
C SER A 507 -4.06 -69.25 -13.70
N ILE A 508 -3.82 -69.66 -14.96
CA ILE A 508 -2.84 -68.99 -15.83
C ILE A 508 -3.44 -67.72 -16.43
N ALA A 509 -4.67 -67.80 -16.95
CA ALA A 509 -5.41 -66.63 -17.43
C ALA A 509 -5.62 -65.58 -16.32
N LYS A 510 -5.90 -66.04 -15.09
CA LYS A 510 -6.04 -65.21 -13.88
C LYS A 510 -4.78 -64.38 -13.61
N ALA A 511 -3.62 -65.04 -13.57
CA ALA A 511 -2.35 -64.37 -13.28
C ALA A 511 -1.89 -63.47 -14.45
N THR A 512 -2.20 -63.85 -15.70
CA THR A 512 -1.89 -63.07 -16.90
C THR A 512 -2.73 -61.79 -16.99
N ALA A 513 -4.04 -61.86 -16.76
CA ALA A 513 -4.93 -60.70 -16.72
C ALA A 513 -4.53 -59.73 -15.59
N GLN A 514 -4.17 -60.26 -14.42
CA GLN A 514 -3.68 -59.45 -13.30
C GLN A 514 -2.38 -58.70 -13.64
N SER A 515 -1.41 -59.38 -14.26
CA SER A 515 -0.15 -58.77 -14.69
C SER A 515 -0.38 -57.68 -15.75
N SER A 516 -1.23 -57.95 -16.75
CA SER A 516 -1.54 -56.98 -17.82
C SER A 516 -2.18 -55.70 -17.29
N MET A 517 -3.04 -55.78 -16.28
CA MET A 517 -3.67 -54.61 -15.68
C MET A 517 -2.70 -53.79 -14.83
N TYR A 518 -1.83 -54.44 -14.06
CA TYR A 518 -0.77 -53.74 -13.31
C TYR A 518 0.27 -53.11 -14.23
N GLU A 519 0.62 -53.77 -15.33
CA GLU A 519 1.52 -53.21 -16.35
C GLU A 519 0.89 -51.98 -17.03
N THR A 520 -0.42 -52.01 -17.30
CA THR A 520 -1.15 -50.83 -17.82
C THR A 520 -1.11 -49.66 -16.84
N LEU A 521 -1.32 -49.93 -15.53
CA LEU A 521 -1.20 -48.93 -14.47
C LEU A 521 0.21 -48.36 -14.39
N LEU A 522 1.23 -49.21 -14.35
CA LEU A 522 2.64 -48.79 -14.31
C LEU A 522 3.04 -47.99 -15.55
N GLN A 523 2.61 -48.42 -16.74
CA GLN A 523 2.88 -47.71 -17.98
C GLN A 523 2.16 -46.35 -18.00
N GLY A 524 0.93 -46.26 -17.52
CA GLY A 524 0.19 -45.00 -17.45
C GLY A 524 0.75 -44.03 -16.42
N LEU A 525 1.15 -44.52 -15.25
CA LEU A 525 1.79 -43.72 -14.20
C LEU A 525 3.20 -43.25 -14.61
N SER A 526 3.94 -44.05 -15.38
CA SER A 526 5.29 -43.70 -15.86
C SER A 526 5.30 -42.86 -17.15
N LYS A 527 4.29 -42.99 -18.02
CA LYS A 527 4.15 -42.18 -19.25
C LYS A 527 4.08 -40.67 -18.97
N GLY A 528 3.73 -40.26 -17.75
CA GLY A 528 3.79 -38.89 -17.25
C GLY A 528 5.15 -38.50 -16.64
N ASN A 529 6.27 -38.80 -17.32
CA ASN A 529 7.65 -38.67 -16.81
C ASN A 529 8.03 -37.26 -16.27
N LEU A 530 7.18 -36.25 -16.49
CA LEU A 530 7.26 -34.90 -15.90
C LEU A 530 7.08 -34.89 -14.37
N PHE A 531 6.35 -35.87 -13.81
CA PHE A 531 5.97 -35.91 -12.39
C PHE A 531 6.66 -37.03 -11.59
N ALA A 532 7.52 -37.83 -12.23
CA ALA A 532 8.26 -38.93 -11.63
C ALA A 532 9.25 -38.49 -10.52
N ALA A 533 9.61 -37.20 -10.50
CA ALA A 533 10.42 -36.61 -9.43
C ALA A 533 9.65 -36.43 -8.11
N HIS A 534 8.32 -36.44 -8.13
CA HIS A 534 7.53 -36.22 -6.92
C HIS A 534 7.60 -37.45 -5.98
N PRO A 535 7.95 -37.30 -4.69
CA PRO A 535 8.13 -38.44 -3.77
C PRO A 535 6.91 -39.38 -3.68
N LYS A 536 5.69 -38.82 -3.72
CA LYS A 536 4.46 -39.63 -3.70
C LYS A 536 4.24 -40.43 -4.98
N SER A 537 4.71 -39.93 -6.13
CA SER A 537 4.66 -40.67 -7.39
C SER A 537 5.61 -41.87 -7.35
N GLN A 538 6.80 -41.71 -6.75
CA GLN A 538 7.76 -42.80 -6.59
C GLN A 538 7.24 -43.91 -5.67
N LEU A 539 6.60 -43.53 -4.55
CA LEU A 539 5.96 -44.49 -3.64
C LEU A 539 4.83 -45.27 -4.34
N GLU A 540 4.07 -44.60 -5.20
CA GLU A 540 2.97 -45.22 -5.94
C GLU A 540 3.49 -46.20 -7.01
N LEU A 541 4.52 -45.80 -7.76
CA LEU A 541 5.20 -46.68 -8.72
C LEU A 541 5.80 -47.91 -8.03
N ALA A 542 6.45 -47.75 -6.88
CA ALA A 542 6.99 -48.86 -6.11
C ALA A 542 5.90 -49.83 -5.63
N TYR A 543 4.74 -49.31 -5.21
CA TYR A 543 3.60 -50.13 -4.79
C TYR A 543 3.08 -51.02 -5.93
N TRP A 544 2.82 -50.44 -7.10
CA TRP A 544 2.33 -51.22 -8.25
C TRP A 544 3.40 -52.15 -8.83
N SER A 545 4.68 -51.76 -8.81
CA SER A 545 5.80 -52.61 -9.25
C SER A 545 5.92 -53.89 -8.42
N ASN A 546 5.79 -53.78 -7.10
CA ASN A 546 5.83 -54.95 -6.22
C ASN A 546 4.67 -55.93 -6.51
N LEU A 547 3.46 -55.40 -6.76
CA LEU A 547 2.30 -56.23 -7.09
C LEU A 547 2.41 -56.89 -8.47
N GLU A 548 3.04 -56.22 -9.42
CA GLU A 548 3.31 -56.73 -10.76
C GLU A 548 4.33 -57.88 -10.73
N GLU A 549 5.43 -57.71 -9.99
CA GLU A 549 6.42 -58.77 -9.78
C GLU A 549 5.81 -60.00 -9.10
N GLU A 550 4.96 -59.80 -8.09
CA GLU A 550 4.24 -60.90 -7.43
C GLU A 550 3.29 -61.63 -8.38
N ALA A 551 2.61 -60.91 -9.29
CA ALA A 551 1.77 -61.51 -10.31
C ALA A 551 2.59 -62.33 -11.32
N ARG A 552 3.73 -61.79 -11.81
CA ARG A 552 4.66 -62.52 -12.70
C ARG A 552 5.20 -63.79 -12.06
N ARG A 553 5.58 -63.75 -10.78
CA ARG A 553 6.04 -64.95 -10.03
C ARG A 553 4.94 -66.02 -9.97
N LYS A 554 3.67 -65.64 -9.85
CA LYS A 554 2.53 -66.56 -9.87
C LYS A 554 2.27 -67.17 -11.26
N ILE A 555 2.54 -66.44 -12.35
CA ILE A 555 2.47 -66.99 -13.70
C ILE A 555 3.50 -68.12 -13.86
N ILE A 556 4.76 -67.86 -13.48
CA ILE A 556 5.85 -68.82 -13.60
C ILE A 556 5.57 -70.08 -12.76
N SER A 557 5.09 -69.91 -11.52
CA SER A 557 4.77 -71.06 -10.66
C SER A 557 3.57 -71.87 -11.16
N ALA A 558 2.53 -71.21 -11.69
CA ALA A 558 1.38 -71.88 -12.30
C ALA A 558 1.74 -72.64 -13.58
N GLN A 559 2.64 -72.09 -14.40
CA GLN A 559 3.16 -72.76 -15.60
C GLN A 559 4.01 -74.00 -15.23
N GLN A 560 4.87 -73.88 -14.22
CA GLN A 560 5.66 -75.01 -13.70
C GLN A 560 4.77 -76.11 -13.09
N ALA A 561 3.69 -75.74 -12.40
CA ALA A 561 2.72 -76.69 -11.85
C ALA A 561 1.92 -77.42 -12.96
N LYS A 562 1.63 -76.73 -14.07
CA LYS A 562 0.98 -77.32 -15.25
C LYS A 562 1.92 -78.22 -16.07
N GLN A 563 3.22 -77.95 -16.07
CA GLN A 563 4.24 -78.82 -16.70
C GLN A 563 4.58 -80.06 -15.87
N ARG A 564 4.29 -80.06 -14.57
CA ARG A 564 4.49 -81.19 -13.65
C ARG A 564 3.28 -82.12 -13.52
N ARG A 565 2.14 -81.74 -14.08
CA ARG A 565 0.93 -82.57 -14.25
C ARG A 565 0.87 -83.06 -15.68
#